data_AF-A0A3R6FH56-F1
#
_entry.id   AF-A0A3R6FH56-F1
#
_cell.length_a   1.000
_cell.length_b   1.000
_cell.length_c   1.000
_cell.angle_alpha   90.00
_cell.angle_beta   90.00
_cell.angle_gamma   90.00
#
_symmetry.space_group_name_H-M   'P 1'
#
loop_
_entity.id
_entity.type
_entity.pdbx_description
1 polymer ?
#
loop_
_entity_poly.entity_id
_entity_poly.type
_entity_poly.pdbx_seq_one_letter_code
_entity_poly.pdbx_strand_id
1 'polypeptide(L)'
;MNIYEKIFARLEEINMSQIELSRRTGIATSTISDWRKKQINPQADKLVAICKALDMSLVDLLCDEEDKKNEFSRADYVVGEQFIIDSIMMSSGQMKRRVFSYLERWIRKQEIKLPTGNISVISDAEGKKVVVINDLRFKRSKNVDWNMVENYLKEYIGSCTEILDTNELIYIGRDFPDEYSHSKDTKVLRGPNEYAKANASVAIRELIQIAANKTFSENKKSKHNSKAKYGWYRYDTRFAVPKYNNDGELTGYNIFKGRMVIRHAQDNKLYLYDILRIKKETSEPHE
;
A
#
# COMPACT_ATOMS: atom_id res chain seq x y z
N MET A 1 18.74 24.01 -30.97
CA MET A 1 19.25 23.80 -32.36
C MET A 1 18.67 22.49 -32.89
N ASN A 2 18.21 22.42 -34.14
CA ASN A 2 17.58 21.19 -34.66
C ASN A 2 18.59 20.03 -34.72
N ILE A 3 18.10 18.78 -34.67
CA ILE A 3 18.95 17.58 -34.63
C ILE A 3 19.85 17.50 -35.87
N TYR A 4 19.31 17.78 -37.06
CA TYR A 4 20.13 17.76 -38.28
C TYR A 4 21.23 18.84 -38.25
N GLU A 5 20.96 20.03 -37.72
CA GLU A 5 21.95 21.10 -37.58
C GLU A 5 23.08 20.69 -36.63
N LYS A 6 22.76 20.03 -35.51
CA LYS A 6 23.74 19.47 -34.56
C LYS A 6 24.65 18.44 -35.21
N ILE A 7 24.09 17.57 -36.06
CA ILE A 7 24.85 16.57 -36.81
C ILE A 7 25.87 17.24 -37.75
N PHE A 8 25.43 18.24 -38.52
CA PHE A 8 26.32 18.91 -39.47
C PHE A 8 27.35 19.80 -38.80
N ALA A 9 27.00 20.50 -37.71
CA ALA A 9 27.96 21.24 -36.90
C ALA A 9 29.05 20.31 -36.36
N ARG A 10 28.67 19.14 -35.83
CA ARG A 10 29.65 18.16 -35.33
C ARG A 10 30.54 17.60 -36.44
N LEU A 11 29.99 17.34 -37.63
CA LEU A 11 30.79 16.88 -38.78
C LEU A 11 31.87 17.90 -39.16
N GLU A 12 31.54 19.19 -39.11
CA GLU A 12 32.49 20.28 -39.36
C GLU A 12 33.56 20.34 -38.24
N GLU A 13 33.16 20.22 -36.96
CA GLU A 13 34.08 20.20 -35.83
C GLU A 13 35.13 19.07 -35.90
N ILE A 14 34.69 17.86 -36.27
CA ILE A 14 35.57 16.68 -36.32
C ILE A 14 36.17 16.44 -37.72
N ASN A 15 35.99 17.39 -38.65
CA ASN A 15 36.43 17.32 -40.04
C ASN A 15 36.05 16.00 -40.75
N MET A 16 34.82 15.52 -40.50
CA MET A 16 34.30 14.29 -41.10
C MET A 16 33.38 14.59 -42.29
N SER A 17 33.61 13.91 -43.41
CA SER A 17 32.76 14.05 -44.58
C SER A 17 31.44 13.28 -44.44
N GLN A 18 30.41 13.68 -45.18
CA GLN A 18 29.13 12.94 -45.25
C GLN A 18 29.32 11.51 -45.79
N ILE A 19 30.31 11.30 -46.66
CA ILE A 19 30.67 9.97 -47.18
C ILE A 19 31.21 9.09 -46.06
N GLU A 20 32.05 9.65 -45.19
CA GLU A 20 32.57 8.92 -44.03
C GLU A 20 31.48 8.63 -42.99
N LEU A 21 30.58 9.58 -42.74
CA LEU A 21 29.42 9.34 -41.87
C LEU A 21 28.52 8.21 -42.42
N SER A 22 28.25 8.23 -43.73
CA SER A 22 27.51 7.17 -44.43
C SER A 22 28.16 5.80 -44.23
N ARG A 23 29.49 5.71 -44.40
CA ARG A 23 30.26 4.48 -44.18
C ARG A 23 30.16 3.97 -42.74
N ARG A 24 30.23 4.87 -41.75
CA ARG A 24 30.18 4.50 -40.31
C ARG A 24 28.79 4.11 -39.82
N THR A 25 27.75 4.69 -40.41
CA THR A 25 26.35 4.52 -39.96
C THR A 25 25.57 3.50 -40.79
N GLY A 26 26.05 3.18 -42.00
CA GLY A 26 25.29 2.41 -42.99
C GLY A 26 24.15 3.19 -43.65
N ILE A 27 24.04 4.50 -43.39
CA ILE A 27 22.98 5.35 -43.93
C ILE A 27 23.43 5.90 -45.28
N ALA A 28 22.60 5.75 -46.31
CA ALA A 28 22.94 6.24 -47.65
C ALA A 28 23.32 7.73 -47.64
N THR A 29 24.42 8.08 -48.33
CA THR A 29 24.92 9.46 -48.41
C THR A 29 23.87 10.42 -48.97
N SER A 30 22.98 9.95 -49.86
CA SER A 30 21.83 10.71 -50.37
C SER A 30 20.84 11.07 -49.26
N THR A 31 20.56 10.15 -48.34
CA THR A 31 19.69 10.38 -47.18
C THR A 31 20.30 11.39 -46.22
N ILE A 32 21.62 11.32 -45.97
CA ILE A 32 22.32 12.30 -45.15
C ILE A 32 22.25 13.70 -45.81
N SER A 33 22.49 13.79 -47.12
CA SER A 33 22.39 15.05 -47.87
C SER A 33 20.98 15.65 -47.82
N ASP A 34 19.95 14.80 -47.89
CA ASP A 34 18.55 15.21 -47.80
C ASP A 34 18.21 15.87 -46.46
N TRP A 35 18.82 15.45 -45.34
CA TRP A 35 18.61 16.11 -44.05
C TRP A 35 18.98 17.58 -44.07
N ARG A 36 20.11 17.94 -44.70
CA ARG A 36 20.55 19.33 -44.86
C ARG A 36 19.69 20.10 -45.86
N LYS A 37 19.39 19.49 -47.01
CA LYS A 37 18.67 20.16 -48.12
C LYS A 37 17.19 20.39 -47.81
N LYS A 38 16.55 19.42 -47.18
CA LYS A 38 15.11 19.43 -46.88
C LYS A 38 14.82 19.87 -45.44
N GLN A 39 15.86 20.16 -44.64
CA GLN A 39 15.75 20.53 -43.24
C GLN A 39 14.93 19.52 -42.42
N ILE A 40 15.16 18.23 -42.69
CA ILE A 40 14.46 17.13 -42.03
C ILE A 40 15.38 16.43 -41.05
N ASN A 41 14.80 16.02 -39.91
CA ASN A 41 15.53 15.26 -38.90
C ASN A 41 15.65 13.79 -39.29
N PRO A 42 16.75 13.11 -38.89
CA PRO A 42 16.84 11.65 -38.99
C PRO A 42 15.74 10.98 -38.15
N GLN A 43 15.29 9.80 -38.59
CA GLN A 43 14.37 8.98 -37.81
C GLN A 43 15.06 8.35 -36.59
N ALA A 44 14.25 8.00 -35.58
CA ALA A 44 14.73 7.58 -34.27
C ALA A 44 15.66 6.34 -34.32
N ASP A 45 15.38 5.41 -35.24
CA ASP A 45 16.17 4.20 -35.49
C ASP A 45 17.62 4.49 -35.90
N LYS A 46 17.89 5.69 -36.45
CA LYS A 46 19.22 6.11 -36.93
C LYS A 46 20.03 6.85 -35.87
N LEU A 47 19.40 7.37 -34.82
CA LEU A 47 20.04 8.29 -33.86
C LEU A 47 21.21 7.64 -33.12
N VAL A 48 21.07 6.40 -32.68
CA VAL A 48 22.13 5.69 -31.93
C VAL A 48 23.35 5.44 -32.81
N ALA A 49 23.15 5.07 -34.09
CA ALA A 49 24.25 4.86 -35.04
C ALA A 49 24.99 6.16 -35.32
N ILE A 50 24.26 7.26 -35.47
CA ILE A 50 24.82 8.61 -35.66
C ILE A 50 25.65 9.03 -34.44
N CYS A 51 25.09 8.87 -33.22
CA CYS A 51 25.80 9.19 -31.97
C CYS A 51 27.14 8.44 -31.86
N LYS A 52 27.14 7.14 -32.16
CA LYS A 52 28.36 6.31 -32.17
C LYS A 52 29.37 6.77 -33.23
N ALA A 53 28.90 7.15 -34.42
CA ALA A 53 29.79 7.57 -35.51
C ALA A 53 30.46 8.93 -35.24
N LEU A 54 29.75 9.82 -34.55
CA LEU A 54 30.18 11.20 -34.24
C LEU A 54 30.83 11.37 -32.86
N ASP A 55 30.94 10.30 -32.09
CA ASP A 55 31.39 10.32 -30.69
C ASP A 55 30.64 11.38 -29.86
N MET A 56 29.31 11.30 -29.92
CA MET A 56 28.38 12.19 -29.21
C MET A 56 27.42 11.37 -28.34
N SER A 57 27.02 11.92 -27.20
CA SER A 57 25.93 11.33 -26.43
C SER A 57 24.57 11.65 -27.08
N LEU A 58 23.58 10.80 -26.81
CA LEU A 58 22.20 11.06 -27.25
C LEU A 58 21.65 12.35 -26.62
N VAL A 59 22.10 12.68 -25.41
CA VAL A 59 21.73 13.92 -24.71
C VAL A 59 22.29 15.14 -25.46
N ASP A 60 23.55 15.11 -25.89
CA ASP A 60 24.14 16.22 -26.66
C ASP A 60 23.44 16.43 -28.01
N LEU A 61 22.99 15.33 -28.62
CA LEU A 61 22.28 15.39 -29.90
C LEU A 61 20.82 15.87 -29.76
N LEU A 62 20.11 15.46 -28.71
CA LEU A 62 18.66 15.71 -28.58
C LEU A 62 18.30 16.91 -27.70
N CYS A 63 19.11 17.23 -26.69
CA CYS A 63 18.80 18.26 -25.68
C CYS A 63 19.54 19.56 -25.99
N ASP A 64 18.90 20.71 -25.74
CA ASP A 64 19.56 22.01 -25.78
C ASP A 64 20.23 22.34 -24.43
N GLU A 65 21.09 23.37 -24.38
CA GLU A 65 21.85 23.72 -23.15
C GLU A 65 20.94 24.09 -21.96
N GLU A 66 19.71 24.56 -22.22
CA GLU A 66 18.69 24.77 -21.19
C GLU A 66 18.13 23.45 -20.64
N ASP A 67 17.95 22.42 -21.48
CA ASP A 67 17.51 21.07 -21.07
C ASP A 67 18.61 20.28 -20.35
N LYS A 68 19.88 20.63 -20.56
CA LYS A 68 21.03 20.04 -19.84
C LYS A 68 21.14 20.53 -18.40
N LYS A 69 20.51 21.68 -18.07
CA LYS A 69 20.36 22.11 -16.69
C LYS A 69 19.26 21.27 -16.05
N ASN A 70 19.67 20.24 -15.31
CA ASN A 70 18.81 19.51 -14.40
C ASN A 70 18.34 20.43 -13.26
N GLU A 71 17.45 21.37 -13.54
CA GLU A 71 16.57 21.99 -12.55
C GLU A 71 15.44 21.02 -12.21
N PHE A 72 15.79 19.83 -11.71
CA PHE A 72 14.90 19.22 -10.75
C PHE A 72 15.01 20.08 -9.51
N SER A 73 13.98 20.88 -9.23
CA SER A 73 13.89 21.78 -8.08
C SER A 73 14.42 21.09 -6.83
N ARG A 74 15.65 21.47 -6.46
CA ARG A 74 16.31 21.10 -5.21
C ARG A 74 15.69 21.80 -3.99
N ALA A 75 14.56 22.50 -4.21
CA ALA A 75 13.95 23.45 -3.31
C ALA A 75 13.06 22.80 -2.23
N ASP A 76 12.64 21.54 -2.40
CA ASP A 76 11.75 20.89 -1.43
C ASP A 76 12.43 19.85 -0.54
N TYR A 77 13.72 19.58 -0.72
CA TYR A 77 14.45 18.63 0.14
C TYR A 77 15.02 19.35 1.35
N VAL A 78 14.50 19.01 2.54
CA VAL A 78 15.17 19.35 3.80
C VAL A 78 16.55 18.68 3.76
N VAL A 79 17.62 19.41 4.10
CA VAL A 79 19.03 18.96 3.99
C VAL A 79 19.29 17.57 4.61
N GLY A 80 18.49 17.14 5.59
CA GLY A 80 18.56 15.79 6.19
C GLY A 80 18.06 14.65 5.30
N GLU A 81 17.18 14.91 4.33
CA GLU A 81 16.60 13.89 3.44
C GLU A 81 17.51 13.55 2.26
N GLN A 82 18.42 14.45 1.88
CA GLN A 82 19.43 14.20 0.85
C GLN A 82 20.31 13.00 1.21
N PHE A 83 20.69 12.85 2.49
CA PHE A 83 21.48 11.72 2.97
C PHE A 83 20.77 10.37 2.77
N ILE A 84 19.45 10.34 2.97
CA ILE A 84 18.64 9.13 2.79
C ILE A 84 18.58 8.76 1.30
N ILE A 85 18.35 9.75 0.44
CA ILE A 85 18.33 9.55 -1.02
C ILE A 85 19.68 9.04 -1.51
N ASP A 86 20.76 9.69 -1.11
CA ASP A 86 22.12 9.30 -1.51
C ASP A 86 22.44 7.90 -1.01
N SER A 87 22.07 7.56 0.23
CA SER A 87 22.23 6.21 0.78
C SER A 87 21.47 5.15 -0.01
N ILE A 88 20.24 5.44 -0.45
CA ILE A 88 19.46 4.55 -1.31
C ILE A 88 20.13 4.42 -2.69
N MET A 89 20.59 5.54 -3.25
CA MET A 89 21.26 5.58 -4.56
C MET A 89 22.60 4.85 -4.57
N MET A 90 23.32 4.81 -3.45
CA MET A 90 24.56 4.05 -3.29
C MET A 90 24.33 2.58 -2.91
N SER A 91 23.11 2.19 -2.55
CA SER A 91 22.78 0.81 -2.18
C SER A 91 22.69 -0.15 -3.40
N SER A 92 22.65 -1.45 -3.13
CA SER A 92 22.52 -2.47 -4.17
C SER A 92 21.20 -2.36 -4.94
N GLY A 93 21.17 -2.81 -6.20
CA GLY A 93 19.94 -2.84 -7.01
C GLY A 93 18.81 -3.67 -6.40
N GLN A 94 19.12 -4.60 -5.49
CA GLN A 94 18.11 -5.36 -4.75
C GLN A 94 17.53 -4.54 -3.59
N MET A 95 18.36 -3.76 -2.89
CA MET A 95 17.90 -2.85 -1.84
C MET A 95 17.03 -1.73 -2.42
N LYS A 96 17.47 -1.11 -3.52
CA LYS A 96 16.68 -0.11 -4.25
C LYS A 96 15.30 -0.63 -4.61
N ARG A 97 15.22 -1.83 -5.21
CA ARG A 97 13.94 -2.47 -5.53
C ARG A 97 13.06 -2.68 -4.30
N ARG A 98 13.61 -3.11 -3.17
CA ARG A 98 12.85 -3.26 -1.92
C ARG A 98 12.30 -1.95 -1.40
N VAL A 99 13.11 -0.89 -1.38
CA VAL A 99 12.69 0.44 -0.94
C VAL A 99 11.62 1.00 -1.88
N PHE A 100 11.81 0.86 -3.20
CA PHE A 100 10.84 1.31 -4.19
C PHE A 100 9.51 0.57 -4.05
N SER A 101 9.52 -0.76 -3.92
CA SER A 101 8.29 -1.53 -3.67
C SER A 101 7.60 -1.15 -2.36
N TYR A 102 8.35 -0.78 -1.31
CA TYR A 102 7.77 -0.27 -0.08
C TYR A 102 7.09 1.10 -0.31
N LEU A 103 7.76 2.02 -0.99
CA LEU A 103 7.24 3.36 -1.29
C LEU A 103 6.02 3.29 -2.22
N GLU A 104 6.05 2.49 -3.28
CA GLU A 104 4.89 2.26 -4.16
C GLU A 104 3.70 1.71 -3.38
N ARG A 105 3.93 0.77 -2.46
CA ARG A 105 2.89 0.22 -1.59
C ARG A 105 2.37 1.26 -0.60
N TRP A 106 3.23 2.15 -0.10
CA TRP A 106 2.84 3.26 0.78
C TRP A 106 2.06 4.35 0.05
N ILE A 107 2.47 4.75 -1.15
CA ILE A 107 1.75 5.72 -1.99
C ILE A 107 0.37 5.15 -2.36
N ARG A 108 0.31 3.88 -2.79
CA ARG A 108 -0.98 3.19 -3.00
C ARG A 108 -1.86 3.22 -1.76
N LYS A 109 -1.31 3.10 -0.55
CA LYS A 109 -2.08 3.20 0.71
C LYS A 109 -2.71 4.57 0.94
N GLN A 110 -2.14 5.65 0.39
CA GLN A 110 -2.77 6.97 0.42
C GLN A 110 -3.89 7.11 -0.64
N GLU A 111 -3.79 6.39 -1.75
CA GLU A 111 -4.74 6.45 -2.87
C GLU A 111 -5.87 5.41 -2.83
N ILE A 112 -5.80 4.40 -1.95
CA ILE A 112 -6.92 3.46 -1.77
C ILE A 112 -8.12 4.22 -1.19
N LYS A 113 -8.98 4.73 -2.08
CA LYS A 113 -10.40 4.85 -1.80
C LYS A 113 -10.92 3.43 -1.62
N LEU A 114 -11.00 2.99 -0.37
CA LEU A 114 -11.64 1.75 0.02
C LEU A 114 -13.05 1.74 -0.59
N PRO A 115 -13.54 0.59 -1.08
CA PRO A 115 -14.83 0.51 -1.76
C PRO A 115 -15.92 1.22 -0.95
N THR A 116 -16.55 2.20 -1.59
CA THR A 116 -17.73 2.91 -1.13
C THR A 116 -18.88 1.92 -0.95
N GLY A 117 -19.11 1.50 0.28
CA GLY A 117 -20.25 0.68 0.66
C GLY A 117 -20.21 0.36 2.14
N ASN A 118 -21.10 0.97 2.92
CA ASN A 118 -21.43 0.66 4.32
C ASN A 118 -20.29 0.65 5.35
N ILE A 119 -19.03 0.75 4.96
CA ILE A 119 -17.85 0.73 5.82
C ILE A 119 -16.90 1.81 5.33
N SER A 120 -16.33 2.59 6.25
CA SER A 120 -15.33 3.61 5.94
C SER A 120 -14.22 3.57 6.97
N VAL A 121 -13.02 4.02 6.60
CA VAL A 121 -11.89 4.15 7.53
C VAL A 121 -11.56 5.63 7.66
N ILE A 122 -11.67 6.15 8.88
CA ILE A 122 -11.36 7.54 9.22
C ILE A 122 -10.18 7.59 10.20
N SER A 123 -9.61 8.77 10.40
CA SER A 123 -8.59 9.01 11.44
C SER A 123 -9.12 10.02 12.45
N ASP A 124 -8.82 9.80 13.73
CA ASP A 124 -9.07 10.81 14.78
C ASP A 124 -8.01 11.92 14.78
N ALA A 125 -8.16 12.90 15.68
CA ALA A 125 -7.26 14.05 15.78
C ALA A 125 -5.80 13.66 16.10
N GLU A 126 -5.56 12.48 16.65
CA GLU A 126 -4.23 11.94 16.94
C GLU A 126 -3.68 11.07 15.79
N GLY A 127 -4.41 10.99 14.67
CA GLY A 127 -4.05 10.16 13.52
C GLY A 127 -4.35 8.67 13.71
N LYS A 128 -5.03 8.26 14.78
CA LYS A 128 -5.40 6.86 14.98
C LYS A 128 -6.60 6.51 14.11
N LYS A 129 -6.48 5.43 13.35
CA LYS A 129 -7.52 4.96 12.43
C LYS A 129 -8.69 4.32 13.18
N VAL A 130 -9.91 4.52 12.67
CA VAL A 130 -11.16 3.92 13.16
C VAL A 130 -11.98 3.44 11.97
N VAL A 131 -12.46 2.20 12.02
CA VAL A 131 -13.40 1.65 11.02
C VAL A 131 -14.83 2.04 11.39
N VAL A 132 -15.51 2.84 10.58
CA VAL A 132 -16.91 3.22 10.76
C VAL A 132 -17.81 2.27 9.96
N ILE A 133 -18.68 1.55 10.66
CA ILE A 133 -19.68 0.64 10.08
C ILE A 133 -20.99 1.40 9.96
N ASN A 134 -21.31 1.89 8.77
CA ASN A 134 -22.48 2.74 8.50
C ASN A 134 -23.80 1.96 8.51
N ASP A 135 -23.80 0.72 7.99
CA ASP A 135 -25.01 -0.12 7.98
C ASP A 135 -24.84 -1.35 8.86
N LEU A 136 -25.81 -1.55 9.75
CA LEU A 136 -25.82 -2.63 10.70
C LEU A 136 -26.52 -3.86 10.12
N ARG A 137 -25.74 -4.90 9.80
CA ARG A 137 -26.27 -6.18 9.33
C ARG A 137 -27.06 -6.89 10.44
N PHE A 138 -26.54 -6.87 11.65
CA PHE A 138 -27.21 -7.44 12.81
C PHE A 138 -27.93 -6.28 13.51
N LYS A 139 -29.27 -6.22 13.40
CA LYS A 139 -30.09 -5.19 14.04
C LYS A 139 -30.28 -5.50 15.52
N ARG A 140 -30.49 -4.45 16.32
CA ARG A 140 -30.59 -4.59 17.78
C ARG A 140 -31.86 -5.37 18.14
N SER A 141 -31.70 -6.60 18.59
CA SER A 141 -32.74 -7.45 19.17
C SER A 141 -32.39 -7.77 20.63
N LYS A 142 -33.16 -8.63 21.30
CA LYS A 142 -32.83 -9.07 22.67
C LYS A 142 -31.46 -9.78 22.76
N ASN A 143 -31.10 -10.61 21.77
CA ASN A 143 -29.85 -11.39 21.74
C ASN A 143 -29.33 -11.54 20.30
N VAL A 144 -28.01 -11.63 20.12
CA VAL A 144 -27.37 -11.90 18.82
C VAL A 144 -27.49 -13.38 18.47
N ASP A 145 -27.88 -13.68 17.22
CA ASP A 145 -27.75 -15.03 16.66
C ASP A 145 -26.30 -15.27 16.20
N TRP A 146 -25.51 -15.87 17.08
CA TRP A 146 -24.09 -16.15 16.82
C TRP A 146 -23.85 -17.19 15.72
N ASN A 147 -24.82 -18.07 15.44
CA ASN A 147 -24.71 -19.01 14.31
C ASN A 147 -24.82 -18.26 12.99
N MET A 148 -25.66 -17.22 12.92
CA MET A 148 -25.74 -16.34 11.75
C MET A 148 -24.44 -15.56 11.55
N VAL A 149 -23.83 -15.06 12.64
CA VAL A 149 -22.52 -14.39 12.59
C VAL A 149 -21.43 -15.36 12.11
N GLU A 150 -21.37 -16.58 12.67
CA GLU A 150 -20.40 -17.60 12.26
C GLU A 150 -20.54 -17.95 10.77
N ASN A 151 -21.77 -18.18 10.31
CA ASN A 151 -22.03 -18.51 8.92
C ASN A 151 -21.62 -17.39 7.96
N TYR A 152 -21.85 -16.14 8.35
CA TYR A 152 -21.38 -15.00 7.58
C TYR A 152 -19.83 -14.93 7.54
N LEU A 153 -19.17 -15.18 8.67
CA LEU A 153 -17.70 -15.17 8.74
C LEU A 153 -17.04 -16.27 7.89
N LYS A 154 -17.75 -17.35 7.57
CA LYS A 154 -17.25 -18.41 6.66
C LYS A 154 -16.95 -17.87 5.25
N GLU A 155 -17.60 -16.79 4.82
CA GLU A 155 -17.33 -16.12 3.53
C GLU A 155 -15.89 -15.58 3.43
N TYR A 156 -15.23 -15.31 4.56
CA TYR A 156 -13.85 -14.83 4.59
C TYR A 156 -12.81 -15.96 4.56
N ILE A 157 -13.19 -17.23 4.73
CA ILE A 157 -12.23 -18.35 4.82
C ILE A 157 -11.37 -18.42 3.55
N GLY A 158 -10.06 -18.54 3.76
CA GLY A 158 -9.08 -18.62 2.67
C GLY A 158 -8.67 -17.26 2.10
N SER A 159 -9.35 -16.18 2.48
CA SER A 159 -8.89 -14.82 2.18
C SER A 159 -7.68 -14.43 3.04
N CYS A 160 -6.99 -13.38 2.61
CA CYS A 160 -5.97 -12.72 3.41
C CYS A 160 -6.09 -11.21 3.28
N THR A 161 -5.62 -10.49 4.29
CA THR A 161 -5.64 -9.05 4.33
C THR A 161 -4.35 -8.55 4.97
N GLU A 162 -3.82 -7.48 4.42
CA GLU A 162 -2.60 -6.86 4.88
C GLU A 162 -2.88 -5.84 5.99
N ILE A 163 -2.07 -5.88 7.06
CA ILE A 163 -1.97 -4.76 8.02
C ILE A 163 -1.19 -3.63 7.36
N LEU A 164 -1.80 -2.45 7.22
CA LEU A 164 -1.21 -1.36 6.45
C LEU A 164 0.07 -0.81 7.10
N ASP A 165 0.18 -0.83 8.42
CA ASP A 165 1.32 -0.23 9.12
C ASP A 165 2.53 -1.18 9.14
N THR A 166 2.33 -2.50 9.17
CA THR A 166 3.42 -3.49 9.29
C THR A 166 3.68 -4.30 8.02
N ASN A 167 2.82 -4.19 7.00
CA ASN A 167 2.84 -4.99 5.77
C ASN A 167 2.63 -6.51 5.99
N GLU A 168 2.21 -6.92 7.19
CA GLU A 168 1.98 -8.32 7.53
C GLU A 168 0.68 -8.84 6.89
N LEU A 169 0.76 -10.00 6.25
CA LEU A 169 -0.41 -10.67 5.68
C LEU A 169 -1.08 -11.55 6.75
N ILE A 170 -2.33 -11.24 7.06
CA ILE A 170 -3.18 -11.97 7.98
C ILE A 170 -4.18 -12.81 7.19
N TYR A 171 -4.14 -14.12 7.39
CA TYR A 171 -5.00 -15.09 6.72
C TYR A 171 -6.21 -15.44 7.58
N ILE A 172 -7.32 -15.76 6.94
CA ILE A 172 -8.53 -16.24 7.62
C ILE A 172 -8.62 -17.76 7.50
N GLY A 173 -8.43 -18.44 8.64
CA GLY A 173 -8.52 -19.89 8.75
C GLY A 173 -9.96 -20.39 8.96
N ARG A 174 -10.16 -21.70 8.80
CA ARG A 174 -11.47 -22.37 9.03
C ARG A 174 -11.92 -22.33 10.51
N ASP A 175 -10.98 -22.12 11.43
CA ASP A 175 -11.22 -22.02 12.87
C ASP A 175 -11.73 -20.64 13.29
N PHE A 176 -11.42 -19.58 12.53
CA PHE A 176 -11.77 -18.21 12.91
C PHE A 176 -13.28 -17.98 13.15
N PRO A 177 -14.21 -18.43 12.28
CA PRO A 177 -15.63 -18.17 12.49
C PRO A 177 -16.15 -18.73 13.83
N ASP A 178 -15.79 -19.98 14.15
CA ASP A 178 -16.19 -20.64 15.39
C ASP A 178 -15.58 -19.94 16.62
N GLU A 179 -14.28 -19.65 16.57
CA GLU A 179 -13.60 -18.95 17.67
C GLU A 179 -14.20 -17.55 17.89
N TYR A 180 -14.47 -16.80 16.83
CA TYR A 180 -15.09 -15.48 16.92
C TYR A 180 -16.49 -15.53 17.57
N SER A 181 -17.33 -16.48 17.15
CA SER A 181 -18.74 -16.54 17.55
C SER A 181 -18.99 -17.30 18.86
N HIS A 182 -18.11 -18.22 19.24
CA HIS A 182 -18.38 -19.17 20.31
C HIS A 182 -17.28 -19.26 21.39
N SER A 183 -16.27 -18.39 21.34
CA SER A 183 -15.28 -18.30 22.42
C SER A 183 -15.90 -17.92 23.77
N LYS A 184 -15.15 -18.23 24.84
CA LYS A 184 -15.55 -17.87 26.21
C LYS A 184 -15.73 -16.35 26.36
N ASP A 185 -14.92 -15.56 25.66
CA ASP A 185 -15.01 -14.10 25.67
C ASP A 185 -16.31 -13.63 25.02
N THR A 186 -16.67 -14.21 23.86
CA THR A 186 -17.93 -13.90 23.17
C THR A 186 -19.15 -14.24 24.02
N LYS A 187 -19.15 -15.41 24.67
CA LYS A 187 -20.28 -15.89 25.49
C LYS A 187 -20.59 -15.04 26.72
N VAL A 188 -19.64 -14.22 27.19
CA VAL A 188 -19.85 -13.32 28.35
C VAL A 188 -20.23 -11.90 27.93
N LEU A 189 -20.14 -11.53 26.64
CA LEU A 189 -20.55 -10.21 26.16
C LEU A 189 -22.06 -10.03 26.33
N ARG A 190 -22.47 -8.81 26.72
CA ARG A 190 -23.88 -8.44 26.86
C ARG A 190 -24.13 -7.05 26.28
N GLY A 191 -25.36 -6.84 25.82
CA GLY A 191 -25.86 -5.51 25.47
C GLY A 191 -25.03 -4.84 24.36
N PRO A 192 -24.57 -3.59 24.55
CA PRO A 192 -23.85 -2.86 23.49
C PRO A 192 -22.58 -3.54 22.98
N ASN A 193 -21.82 -4.23 23.85
CA ASN A 193 -20.56 -4.87 23.43
C ASN A 193 -20.82 -6.13 22.59
N GLU A 194 -21.84 -6.91 22.96
CA GLU A 194 -22.27 -8.10 22.20
C GLU A 194 -22.71 -7.70 20.79
N TYR A 195 -23.54 -6.66 20.73
CA TYR A 195 -24.04 -6.07 19.50
C TYR A 195 -22.92 -5.51 18.60
N ALA A 196 -21.95 -4.83 19.22
CA ALA A 196 -20.79 -4.29 18.52
C ALA A 196 -19.90 -5.40 17.97
N LYS A 197 -19.63 -6.47 18.73
CA LYS A 197 -18.87 -7.62 18.23
C LYS A 197 -19.58 -8.30 17.06
N ALA A 198 -20.90 -8.47 17.11
CA ALA A 198 -21.64 -9.02 15.98
C ALA A 198 -21.45 -8.18 14.71
N ASN A 199 -21.64 -6.86 14.80
CA ASN A 199 -21.50 -6.00 13.62
C ASN A 199 -20.06 -5.81 13.17
N ALA A 200 -19.05 -5.90 14.05
CA ALA A 200 -17.65 -5.90 13.64
C ALA A 200 -17.30 -7.05 12.67
N SER A 201 -18.08 -8.13 12.63
CA SER A 201 -17.87 -9.24 11.70
C SER A 201 -18.00 -8.83 10.24
N VAL A 202 -18.68 -7.73 9.92
CA VAL A 202 -18.82 -7.22 8.54
C VAL A 202 -17.60 -6.46 8.04
N ALA A 203 -16.72 -6.07 8.95
CA ALA A 203 -15.58 -5.20 8.68
C ALA A 203 -14.23 -5.88 8.96
N ILE A 204 -14.15 -7.21 8.91
CA ILE A 204 -12.94 -7.96 9.28
C ILE A 204 -11.71 -7.49 8.48
N ARG A 205 -11.86 -7.19 7.19
CA ARG A 205 -10.75 -6.77 6.34
C ARG A 205 -10.23 -5.41 6.80
N GLU A 206 -11.12 -4.45 6.98
CA GLU A 206 -10.81 -3.09 7.39
C GLU A 206 -10.22 -3.06 8.81
N LEU A 207 -10.75 -3.89 9.71
CA LEU A 207 -10.23 -4.06 11.07
C LEU A 207 -8.80 -4.60 11.08
N ILE A 208 -8.47 -5.54 10.17
CA ILE A 208 -7.10 -6.03 9.97
C ILE A 208 -6.22 -4.92 9.41
N GLN A 209 -6.69 -4.19 8.40
CA GLN A 209 -5.91 -3.13 7.74
C GLN A 209 -5.41 -2.07 8.72
N ILE A 210 -6.23 -1.70 9.70
CA ILE A 210 -5.89 -0.68 10.70
C ILE A 210 -5.22 -1.23 11.97
N ALA A 211 -4.89 -2.53 12.01
CA ALA A 211 -4.37 -3.16 13.21
C ALA A 211 -3.01 -2.56 13.64
N ALA A 212 -2.89 -2.19 14.91
CA ALA A 212 -1.72 -1.50 15.45
C ALA A 212 -1.25 -2.10 16.78
N ASN A 213 -0.18 -1.57 17.39
CA ASN A 213 0.31 -1.94 18.73
C ASN A 213 0.55 -3.45 18.91
N LYS A 214 1.39 -4.01 18.01
CA LYS A 214 1.78 -5.42 18.02
C LYS A 214 2.44 -5.81 19.33
N THR A 215 1.98 -6.88 19.96
CA THR A 215 2.67 -7.54 21.10
C THR A 215 2.78 -9.03 20.87
N PHE A 216 3.85 -9.65 21.35
CA PHE A 216 4.08 -11.09 21.28
C PHE A 216 3.79 -11.79 22.61
N SER A 217 3.36 -13.04 22.54
CA SER A 217 3.38 -13.97 23.67
C SER A 217 3.64 -15.40 23.21
N GLU A 218 4.49 -16.11 23.95
CA GLU A 218 4.76 -17.52 23.71
C GLU A 218 3.51 -18.40 23.86
N ASN A 219 3.48 -19.52 23.12
CA ASN A 219 2.43 -20.50 23.30
C ASN A 219 2.69 -21.34 24.56
N LYS A 220 1.96 -21.04 25.64
CA LYS A 220 2.08 -21.77 26.92
C LYS A 220 1.16 -22.99 27.04
N LYS A 221 0.34 -23.31 26.01
CA LYS A 221 -0.65 -24.39 26.06
C LYS A 221 -0.30 -25.51 25.07
N SER A 222 -0.09 -26.71 25.62
CA SER A 222 0.22 -27.93 24.86
C SER A 222 -0.80 -28.24 23.76
N LYS A 223 -2.09 -27.95 23.99
CA LYS A 223 -3.18 -28.16 23.02
C LYS A 223 -3.08 -27.36 21.71
N HIS A 224 -2.18 -26.38 21.62
CA HIS A 224 -1.97 -25.57 20.42
C HIS A 224 -0.58 -25.72 19.82
N ASN A 225 0.24 -26.70 20.25
CA ASN A 225 1.65 -26.81 19.83
C ASN A 225 1.84 -26.92 18.30
N SER A 226 0.95 -27.62 17.59
CA SER A 226 1.00 -27.67 16.12
C SER A 226 0.36 -26.45 15.44
N LYS A 227 -0.68 -25.88 16.05
CA LYS A 227 -1.45 -24.76 15.49
C LYS A 227 -0.77 -23.41 15.68
N ALA A 228 -0.18 -23.14 16.84
CA ALA A 228 0.48 -21.88 17.21
C ALA A 228 1.96 -22.13 17.51
N LYS A 229 2.64 -22.82 16.58
CA LYS A 229 4.02 -23.30 16.76
C LYS A 229 4.98 -22.19 17.16
N TYR A 230 4.81 -21.01 16.58
CA TYR A 230 5.69 -19.86 16.81
C TYR A 230 5.07 -18.83 17.77
N GLY A 231 3.99 -19.18 18.45
CA GLY A 231 3.33 -18.33 19.45
C GLY A 231 2.17 -17.50 18.89
N TRP A 232 1.88 -16.43 19.62
CA TRP A 232 0.71 -15.58 19.40
C TRP A 232 1.11 -14.12 19.35
N TYR A 233 0.57 -13.40 18.36
CA TYR A 233 0.62 -11.95 18.31
C TYR A 233 -0.73 -11.37 18.68
N ARG A 234 -0.70 -10.13 19.17
CA ARG A 234 -1.92 -9.35 19.39
C ARG A 234 -1.76 -7.95 18.85
N TYR A 235 -2.85 -7.43 18.31
CA TYR A 235 -2.94 -6.08 17.77
C TYR A 235 -4.20 -5.41 18.33
N ASP A 236 -4.12 -4.10 18.50
CA ASP A 236 -5.29 -3.26 18.75
C ASP A 236 -6.00 -2.95 17.43
N THR A 237 -7.32 -2.89 17.48
CA THR A 237 -8.17 -2.38 16.40
C THR A 237 -9.31 -1.55 16.99
N ARG A 238 -9.91 -0.66 16.19
CA ARG A 238 -10.97 0.26 16.63
C ARG A 238 -12.06 0.39 15.58
N PHE A 239 -13.30 0.43 16.03
CA PHE A 239 -14.44 0.60 15.12
C PHE A 239 -15.58 1.39 15.75
N ALA A 240 -16.36 2.05 14.92
CA ALA A 240 -17.50 2.86 15.27
C ALA A 240 -18.79 2.21 14.77
N VAL A 241 -19.80 2.15 15.64
CA VAL A 241 -21.13 1.61 15.36
C VAL A 241 -22.17 2.72 15.57
N PRO A 242 -23.06 3.00 14.60
CA PRO A 242 -24.06 4.05 14.69
C PRO A 242 -25.04 3.81 15.83
N LYS A 243 -25.50 4.91 16.41
CA LYS A 243 -26.49 4.99 17.48
C LYS A 243 -27.73 5.67 16.92
N TYR A 244 -28.85 4.96 16.95
CA TYR A 244 -30.14 5.51 16.54
C TYR A 244 -31.00 5.84 17.76
N ASN A 245 -31.84 6.88 17.65
CA ASN A 245 -32.91 7.15 18.62
C ASN A 245 -34.10 6.20 18.39
N ASN A 246 -35.19 6.40 19.15
CA ASN A 246 -36.41 5.59 19.03
C ASN A 246 -37.12 5.78 17.68
N ASP A 247 -36.93 6.94 17.04
CA ASP A 247 -37.51 7.28 15.75
C ASP A 247 -36.68 6.73 14.57
N GLY A 248 -35.55 6.06 14.86
CA GLY A 248 -34.66 5.49 13.85
C GLY A 248 -33.68 6.49 13.24
N GLU A 249 -33.58 7.70 13.79
CA GLU A 249 -32.65 8.73 13.33
C GLU A 249 -31.26 8.55 13.95
N LEU A 250 -30.22 8.81 13.15
CA LEU A 250 -28.83 8.72 13.59
C LEU A 250 -28.51 9.84 14.59
N THR A 251 -28.16 9.47 15.81
CA THR A 251 -27.79 10.40 16.91
C THR A 251 -26.29 10.46 17.18
N GLY A 252 -25.50 9.63 16.51
CA GLY A 252 -24.04 9.58 16.66
C GLY A 252 -23.49 8.18 16.55
N TYR A 253 -22.28 7.95 17.06
CA TYR A 253 -21.58 6.68 16.99
C TYR A 253 -21.02 6.29 18.36
N ASN A 254 -20.98 5.00 18.65
CA ASN A 254 -20.20 4.43 19.74
C ASN A 254 -18.90 3.86 19.17
N ILE A 255 -17.76 4.30 19.71
CA ILE A 255 -16.46 3.74 19.35
C ILE A 255 -16.14 2.57 20.29
N PHE A 256 -15.59 1.51 19.74
CA PHE A 256 -15.16 0.31 20.46
C PHE A 256 -13.72 0.00 20.13
N LYS A 257 -12.97 -0.43 21.15
CA LYS A 257 -11.65 -1.01 21.00
C LYS A 257 -11.76 -2.53 21.04
N GLY A 258 -11.02 -3.22 20.18
CA GLY A 258 -10.86 -4.67 20.17
C GLY A 258 -9.39 -5.09 20.20
N ARG A 259 -9.12 -6.30 20.68
CA ARG A 259 -7.78 -6.92 20.68
C ARG A 259 -7.79 -8.15 19.78
N MET A 260 -7.21 -8.01 18.60
CA MET A 260 -7.05 -9.13 17.65
C MET A 260 -6.04 -10.12 18.20
N VAL A 261 -6.34 -11.41 18.07
CA VAL A 261 -5.44 -12.51 18.41
C VAL A 261 -5.02 -13.18 17.11
N ILE A 262 -3.72 -13.17 16.84
CA ILE A 262 -3.12 -13.71 15.63
C ILE A 262 -2.25 -14.90 15.99
N ARG A 263 -2.52 -16.03 15.35
CA ARG A 263 -1.79 -17.29 15.51
C ARG A 263 -0.65 -17.35 14.50
N HIS A 264 0.59 -17.58 14.95
CA HIS A 264 1.71 -17.85 14.04
C HIS A 264 1.87 -19.36 13.89
N ALA A 265 1.39 -19.87 12.76
CA ALA A 265 1.25 -21.29 12.50
C ALA A 265 2.52 -21.92 11.93
N GLN A 266 2.56 -23.26 11.93
CA GLN A 266 3.73 -24.04 11.49
C GLN A 266 4.14 -23.80 10.04
N ASP A 267 3.20 -23.44 9.17
CA ASP A 267 3.41 -23.03 7.77
C ASP A 267 4.02 -21.62 7.64
N ASN A 268 4.42 -21.02 8.76
CA ASN A 268 4.99 -19.68 8.86
C ASN A 268 4.02 -18.54 8.47
N LYS A 269 2.71 -18.81 8.44
CA LYS A 269 1.68 -17.80 8.18
C LYS A 269 1.03 -17.30 9.47
N LEU A 270 0.47 -16.10 9.39
CA LEU A 270 -0.26 -15.45 10.46
C LEU A 270 -1.76 -15.60 10.22
N TYR A 271 -2.49 -16.22 11.15
CA TYR A 271 -3.92 -16.43 11.03
C TYR A 271 -4.69 -15.63 12.08
N LEU A 272 -5.73 -14.90 11.67
CA LEU A 272 -6.67 -14.32 12.63
C LEU A 272 -7.38 -15.45 13.37
N TYR A 273 -7.33 -15.42 14.70
CA TYR A 273 -7.91 -16.46 15.55
C TYR A 273 -9.17 -15.97 16.26
N ASP A 274 -9.16 -14.76 16.83
CA ASP A 274 -10.35 -14.13 17.45
C ASP A 274 -10.13 -12.60 17.54
N ILE A 275 -11.18 -11.85 17.81
CA ILE A 275 -11.15 -10.45 18.25
C ILE A 275 -11.75 -10.40 19.66
N LEU A 276 -10.87 -10.26 20.65
CA LEU A 276 -11.23 -10.30 22.06
C LEU A 276 -11.39 -8.91 22.65
N ARG A 277 -11.93 -8.86 23.87
CA ARG A 277 -11.96 -7.66 24.73
C ARG A 277 -12.60 -6.46 24.04
N ILE A 278 -13.66 -6.71 23.26
CA ILE A 278 -14.42 -5.65 22.64
C ILE A 278 -15.12 -4.83 23.73
N LYS A 279 -14.70 -3.57 23.86
CA LYS A 279 -15.19 -2.67 24.89
C LYS A 279 -15.42 -1.29 24.29
N LYS A 280 -16.57 -0.69 24.63
CA LYS A 280 -16.88 0.70 24.27
C LYS A 280 -15.82 1.63 24.88
N GLU A 281 -15.30 2.55 24.07
CA GLU A 281 -14.50 3.68 24.55
C GLU A 281 -15.44 4.65 25.26
N THR A 282 -15.11 4.97 26.51
CA THR A 282 -15.75 6.04 27.27
C THR A 282 -14.87 7.25 27.14
N SER A 283 -15.43 8.40 26.77
CA SER A 283 -14.79 9.69 27.06
C SER A 283 -14.50 9.70 28.56
N GLU A 284 -13.24 9.85 28.94
CA GLU A 284 -12.94 10.24 30.32
C GLU A 284 -13.73 11.52 30.62
N PRO A 285 -14.27 11.71 31.83
CA PRO A 285 -14.80 13.00 32.21
C PRO A 285 -13.68 14.02 31.98
N HIS A 286 -13.96 15.06 31.21
CA HIS A 286 -13.07 16.22 31.22
C HIS A 286 -13.00 16.68 32.69
N GLU A 287 -11.79 16.71 33.26
CA GLU A 287 -11.52 17.35 34.55
C GLU A 287 -11.96 18.81 34.55
#